data_AF-A0A9E2KI43-F1
#
_entry.id   AF-A0A9E2KI43-F1
#
_cell.length_a   1.000
_cell.length_b   1.000
_cell.length_c   1.000
_cell.angle_alpha   90.00
_cell.angle_beta   90.00
_cell.angle_gamma   90.00
#
_symmetry.space_group_name_H-M   'P 1'
#
loop_
_entity.id
_entity.type
_entity.pdbx_description
1 polymer ?
#
loop_
_entity_poly.entity_id
_entity_poly.type
_entity_poly.pdbx_seq_one_letter_code
_entity_poly.pdbx_strand_id
1 'polypeptide(L)'
;LTEAERQKKELREALDAGQTALRTADEILARLASAEDWATIDLVGGGILSGMAKHGHLDEAQELVEQLQVELRHFKTELVDVAVDADLQIEIDGFLRFADYFFDGLFADWAVMDRIDRSQEQAGQTRRQIQLVIDRLNEQFRQAEQRQTALRKEYDESVFQA
;
A
#
# COMPACT_ATOMS: atom_id res chain seq x y z
N LEU A 1 -26.10 8.26 8.65
CA LEU A 1 -25.25 8.53 7.49
C LEU A 1 -26.08 8.30 6.25
N THR A 2 -26.14 9.27 5.35
CA THR A 2 -26.63 9.04 3.99
C THR A 2 -25.71 8.05 3.27
N GLU A 3 -26.21 7.35 2.25
CA GLU A 3 -25.40 6.39 1.47
C GLU A 3 -24.09 7.02 0.96
N ALA A 4 -24.17 8.29 0.50
CA ALA A 4 -23.01 9.04 0.02
C ALA A 4 -21.98 9.34 1.12
N GLU A 5 -22.43 9.62 2.35
CA GLU A 5 -21.52 9.82 3.48
C GLU A 5 -20.86 8.52 3.93
N ARG A 6 -21.59 7.38 3.85
CA ARG A 6 -21.03 6.05 4.13
C ARG A 6 -19.94 5.70 3.12
N GLN A 7 -20.24 5.87 1.83
CA GLN A 7 -19.28 5.61 0.75
C GLN A 7 -18.00 6.45 0.87
N LYS A 8 -18.12 7.75 1.21
CA LYS A 8 -16.95 8.61 1.44
C LYS A 8 -16.14 8.19 2.66
N LYS A 9 -16.79 7.65 3.69
CA LYS A 9 -16.12 7.12 4.88
C LYS A 9 -15.31 5.87 4.51
N GLU A 10 -15.94 4.90 3.86
CA GLU A 10 -15.32 3.65 3.39
C GLU A 10 -14.11 3.94 2.48
N LEU A 11 -14.25 4.85 1.50
CA LEU A 11 -13.14 5.27 0.63
C LEU A 11 -11.97 5.89 1.42
N ARG A 12 -12.27 6.69 2.46
CA ARG A 12 -11.24 7.32 3.29
C ARG A 12 -10.51 6.29 4.15
N GLU A 13 -11.23 5.36 4.76
CA GLU A 13 -10.64 4.30 5.58
C GLU A 13 -9.71 3.40 4.73
N ALA A 14 -10.15 3.04 3.51
CA ALA A 14 -9.31 2.33 2.55
C ALA A 14 -8.07 3.15 2.13
N LEU A 15 -8.22 4.45 1.85
CA LEU A 15 -7.10 5.34 1.51
C LEU A 15 -6.08 5.44 2.65
N ASP A 16 -6.55 5.62 3.89
CA ASP A 16 -5.68 5.74 5.06
C ASP A 16 -4.91 4.43 5.32
N ALA A 17 -5.58 3.28 5.20
CA ALA A 17 -4.94 1.96 5.30
C ALA A 17 -3.92 1.73 4.18
N GLY A 18 -4.27 2.05 2.93
CA GLY A 18 -3.38 1.94 1.78
C GLY A 18 -2.15 2.83 1.91
N GLN A 19 -2.31 4.10 2.30
CA GLN A 19 -1.19 5.03 2.49
C GLN A 19 -0.25 4.58 3.61
N THR A 20 -0.79 3.95 4.66
CA THR A 20 0.02 3.39 5.73
C THR A 20 0.88 2.24 5.21
N ALA A 21 0.28 1.27 4.50
CA ALA A 21 1.02 0.20 3.85
C ALA A 21 2.06 0.71 2.83
N LEU A 22 1.72 1.76 2.06
CA LEU A 22 2.63 2.35 1.08
C LEU A 22 3.89 2.92 1.73
N ARG A 23 3.74 3.67 2.84
CA ARG A 23 4.87 4.23 3.58
C ARG A 23 5.79 3.13 4.09
N THR A 24 5.25 2.07 4.68
CA THR A 24 6.05 0.95 5.17
C THR A 24 6.78 0.24 4.02
N ALA A 25 6.13 0.06 2.86
CA ALA A 25 6.79 -0.49 1.68
C ALA A 25 7.96 0.38 1.17
N ASP A 26 7.79 1.71 1.17
CA ASP A 26 8.87 2.67 0.85
C ASP A 26 10.02 2.60 1.87
N GLU A 27 9.71 2.46 3.17
CA GLU A 27 10.72 2.31 4.22
C GLU A 27 11.53 1.02 4.06
N ILE A 28 10.89 -0.11 3.74
CA ILE A 28 11.59 -1.36 3.48
C ILE A 28 12.56 -1.20 2.32
N LEU A 29 12.12 -0.62 1.21
CA LEU A 29 12.99 -0.35 0.06
C LEU A 29 14.20 0.50 0.44
N ALA A 30 14.02 1.53 1.28
CA ALA A 30 15.11 2.37 1.75
C ALA A 30 16.12 1.60 2.64
N ARG A 31 15.65 0.71 3.53
CA ARG A 31 16.53 -0.13 4.37
C ARG A 31 17.29 -1.16 3.55
N LEU A 32 16.62 -1.78 2.57
CA LEU A 32 17.25 -2.73 1.66
C LEU A 32 18.32 -2.07 0.77
N ALA A 33 18.04 -0.88 0.23
CA ALA A 33 19.04 -0.11 -0.53
C ALA A 33 20.25 0.25 0.33
N SER A 34 20.01 0.69 1.58
CA SER A 34 21.09 0.98 2.52
C SER A 34 21.94 -0.26 2.83
N ALA A 35 21.30 -1.43 3.00
CA ALA A 35 22.01 -2.69 3.22
C ALA A 35 22.85 -3.15 2.01
N GLU A 36 22.39 -2.86 0.78
CA GLU A 36 23.14 -3.12 -0.46
C GLU A 36 24.38 -2.21 -0.60
N ASP A 37 24.24 -0.92 -0.29
CA ASP A 37 25.33 0.05 -0.32
C ASP A 37 26.46 -0.31 0.67
N TRP A 38 26.12 -0.88 1.83
CA TRP A 38 27.12 -1.41 2.78
C TRP A 38 27.78 -2.71 2.28
N ALA A 39 27.05 -3.58 1.57
CA ALA A 39 27.60 -4.80 0.99
C ALA A 39 28.63 -4.53 -0.13
N THR A 40 28.55 -3.38 -0.80
CA THR A 40 29.53 -2.97 -1.83
C THR A 40 30.79 -2.34 -1.25
N ILE A 41 30.72 -1.71 -0.07
CA ILE A 41 31.91 -1.20 0.66
C ILE A 41 32.89 -2.35 1.02
N ASP A 42 32.38 -3.56 1.25
CA ASP A 42 33.17 -4.76 1.56
C ASP A 42 34.11 -5.23 0.44
N LEU A 43 33.75 -4.98 -0.83
CA LEU A 43 34.55 -5.43 -1.98
C LEU A 43 35.73 -4.49 -2.30
N VAL A 44 35.72 -3.27 -1.78
CA VAL A 44 36.73 -2.24 -2.09
C VAL A 44 37.66 -1.95 -0.89
N GLY A 45 37.24 -2.23 0.34
CA GLY A 45 37.89 -1.71 1.56
C GLY A 45 38.73 -2.67 2.42
N GLY A 46 38.72 -3.98 2.17
CA GLY A 46 39.55 -4.93 2.94
C GLY A 46 39.10 -5.13 4.40
N GLY A 47 38.11 -6.00 4.60
CA GLY A 47 37.90 -6.85 5.77
C GLY A 47 37.98 -6.23 7.17
N ILE A 48 36.81 -6.07 7.82
CA ILE A 48 36.51 -6.37 9.25
C ILE A 48 35.14 -5.77 9.67
N LEU A 49 34.55 -4.84 8.90
CA LEU A 49 33.26 -4.22 9.26
C LEU A 49 31.99 -4.95 8.75
N SER A 50 32.14 -6.01 7.95
CA SER A 50 31.07 -6.62 7.14
C SER A 50 29.95 -7.34 7.90
N GLY A 51 30.22 -7.81 9.13
CA GLY A 51 29.25 -8.62 9.86
C GLY A 51 28.15 -7.80 10.54
N MET A 52 28.50 -6.72 11.24
CA MET A 52 27.59 -6.09 12.21
C MET A 52 26.63 -5.07 11.58
N ALA A 53 27.05 -4.32 10.56
CA ALA A 53 26.19 -3.34 9.88
C ALA A 53 25.13 -3.99 8.97
N LYS A 54 25.43 -5.19 8.45
CA LYS A 54 24.50 -5.98 7.64
C LYS A 54 23.31 -6.51 8.47
N HIS A 55 23.53 -6.88 9.73
CA HIS A 55 22.44 -7.40 10.57
C HIS A 55 21.43 -6.31 10.97
N GLY A 56 21.88 -5.14 11.42
CA GLY A 56 20.95 -4.09 11.90
C GLY A 56 19.91 -3.65 10.86
N HIS A 57 20.32 -3.36 9.62
CA HIS A 57 19.39 -2.91 8.58
C HIS A 57 18.50 -4.02 8.01
N LEU A 58 18.98 -5.27 8.01
CA LEU A 58 18.17 -6.41 7.57
C LEU A 58 17.17 -6.83 8.64
N ASP A 59 17.55 -6.76 9.92
CA ASP A 59 16.64 -6.99 11.05
C ASP A 59 15.53 -5.92 11.06
N GLU A 60 15.88 -4.64 10.88
CA GLU A 60 14.91 -3.55 10.73
C GLU A 60 14.00 -3.76 9.50
N ALA A 61 14.55 -4.18 8.36
CA ALA A 61 13.76 -4.47 7.18
C ALA A 61 12.79 -5.64 7.43
N GLN A 62 13.20 -6.65 8.20
CA GLN A 62 12.35 -7.78 8.56
C GLN A 62 11.20 -7.35 9.47
N GLU A 63 11.45 -6.51 10.48
CA GLU A 63 10.38 -5.94 11.32
C GLU A 63 9.36 -5.14 10.48
N LEU A 64 9.85 -4.33 9.55
CA LEU A 64 8.99 -3.58 8.63
C LEU A 64 8.19 -4.49 7.69
N VAL A 65 8.75 -5.62 7.25
CA VAL A 65 8.02 -6.63 6.45
C VAL A 65 6.85 -7.23 7.24
N GLU A 66 7.07 -7.59 8.51
CA GLU A 66 6.01 -8.10 9.38
C GLU A 66 4.92 -7.04 9.61
N GLN A 67 5.31 -5.79 9.81
CA GLN A 67 4.38 -4.66 9.91
C GLN A 67 3.57 -4.48 8.62
N LEU A 68 4.23 -4.46 7.46
CA LEU A 68 3.56 -4.33 6.16
C LEU A 68 2.55 -5.45 5.94
N GLN A 69 2.83 -6.66 6.41
CA GLN A 69 1.89 -7.78 6.31
C GLN A 69 0.59 -7.51 7.08
N VAL A 70 0.67 -6.93 8.28
CA VAL A 70 -0.50 -6.53 9.07
C VAL A 70 -1.26 -5.40 8.38
N GLU A 71 -0.56 -4.40 7.89
CA GLU A 71 -1.16 -3.23 7.23
C GLU A 71 -1.84 -3.60 5.92
N LEU A 72 -1.26 -4.50 5.12
CA LEU A 72 -1.89 -4.99 3.89
C LEU A 72 -3.13 -5.83 4.18
N ARG A 73 -3.16 -6.61 5.26
CA ARG A 73 -4.39 -7.31 5.70
C ARG A 73 -5.48 -6.32 6.10
N HIS A 74 -5.10 -5.27 6.80
CA HIS A 74 -6.04 -4.20 7.16
C HIS A 74 -6.56 -3.49 5.90
N PHE A 75 -5.67 -3.12 4.98
CA PHE A 75 -6.06 -2.51 3.71
C PHE A 75 -6.98 -3.41 2.89
N LYS A 76 -6.69 -4.71 2.83
CA LYS A 76 -7.57 -5.72 2.22
C LYS A 76 -8.98 -5.68 2.82
N THR A 77 -9.09 -5.65 4.15
CA THR A 77 -10.38 -5.59 4.84
C THR A 77 -11.14 -4.31 4.50
N GLU A 78 -10.48 -3.14 4.56
CA GLU A 78 -11.12 -1.87 4.23
C GLU A 78 -11.60 -1.83 2.77
N LEU A 79 -10.88 -2.47 1.83
CA LEU A 79 -11.29 -2.56 0.43
C LEU A 79 -12.56 -3.38 0.19
N VAL A 80 -12.88 -4.35 1.07
CA VAL A 80 -14.09 -5.18 0.93
C VAL A 80 -15.36 -4.35 1.15
N ASP A 81 -15.28 -3.35 2.02
CA ASP A 81 -16.43 -2.52 2.39
C ASP A 81 -16.63 -1.33 1.45
N VAL A 82 -15.74 -1.12 0.47
CA VAL A 82 -15.89 -0.02 -0.50
C VAL A 82 -16.94 -0.39 -1.56
N ALA A 83 -18.10 0.28 -1.55
CA ALA A 83 -19.14 0.11 -2.57
C ALA A 83 -18.83 0.91 -3.86
N VAL A 84 -18.51 0.25 -4.98
CA VAL A 84 -17.88 0.90 -6.15
C VAL A 84 -18.36 0.49 -7.54
N ASP A 85 -17.94 1.27 -8.54
CA ASP A 85 -18.13 1.02 -9.96
C ASP A 85 -17.23 -0.10 -10.49
N ALA A 86 -17.56 -0.61 -11.69
CA ALA A 86 -16.92 -1.78 -12.28
C ALA A 86 -15.40 -1.62 -12.47
N ASP A 87 -14.92 -0.42 -12.78
CA ASP A 87 -13.50 -0.17 -13.03
C ASP A 87 -12.66 -0.19 -11.74
N LEU A 88 -13.15 0.36 -10.61
CA LEU A 88 -12.45 0.18 -9.33
C LEU A 88 -12.58 -1.27 -8.83
N GLN A 89 -13.71 -1.93 -9.10
CA GLN A 89 -13.87 -3.35 -8.75
C GLN A 89 -12.80 -4.23 -9.40
N ILE A 90 -12.43 -3.97 -10.67
CA ILE A 90 -11.39 -4.74 -11.37
C ILE A 90 -10.03 -4.61 -10.66
N GLU A 91 -9.65 -3.39 -10.27
CA GLU A 91 -8.37 -3.14 -9.60
C GLU A 91 -8.35 -3.68 -8.17
N ILE A 92 -9.47 -3.56 -7.43
CA ILE A 92 -9.62 -4.20 -6.11
C ILE A 92 -9.50 -5.71 -6.24
N ASP A 93 -10.25 -6.34 -7.14
CA ASP A 93 -10.19 -7.78 -7.36
C ASP A 93 -8.77 -8.23 -7.78
N GLY A 94 -8.09 -7.42 -8.59
CA GLY A 94 -6.68 -7.61 -8.95
C GLY A 94 -5.78 -7.62 -7.73
N PHE A 95 -5.92 -6.60 -6.88
CA PHE A 95 -5.17 -6.48 -5.64
C PHE A 95 -5.50 -7.58 -4.63
N LEU A 96 -6.76 -7.99 -4.48
CA LEU A 96 -7.15 -9.07 -3.58
C LEU A 96 -6.49 -10.40 -3.98
N ARG A 97 -6.50 -10.72 -5.29
CA ARG A 97 -5.79 -11.89 -5.83
C ARG A 97 -4.27 -11.79 -5.63
N PHE A 98 -3.71 -10.61 -5.85
CA PHE A 98 -2.30 -10.34 -5.58
C PHE A 98 -1.98 -10.57 -4.10
N ALA A 99 -2.78 -10.00 -3.20
CA ALA A 99 -2.61 -10.09 -1.76
C ALA A 99 -2.67 -11.55 -1.29
N ASP A 100 -3.64 -12.34 -1.77
CA ASP A 100 -3.74 -13.77 -1.44
C ASP A 100 -2.48 -14.54 -1.86
N TYR A 101 -2.03 -14.37 -3.11
CA TYR A 101 -0.78 -14.98 -3.57
C TYR A 101 0.45 -14.51 -2.77
N PHE A 102 0.51 -13.21 -2.49
CA PHE A 102 1.63 -12.58 -1.81
C PHE A 102 1.71 -13.02 -0.34
N PHE A 103 0.57 -13.16 0.36
CA PHE A 103 0.50 -13.62 1.73
C PHE A 103 0.75 -15.12 1.89
N ASP A 104 0.32 -15.95 0.94
CA ASP A 104 0.42 -17.41 1.04
C ASP A 104 1.79 -17.96 0.64
N GLY A 105 2.56 -17.23 -0.17
CA GLY A 105 3.86 -17.71 -0.67
C GLY A 105 4.99 -16.68 -0.65
N LEU A 106 4.72 -15.45 -1.08
CA LEU A 106 5.80 -14.47 -1.29
C LEU A 106 6.34 -13.87 0.00
N PHE A 107 5.49 -13.62 1.00
CA PHE A 107 5.94 -13.12 2.31
C PHE A 107 6.83 -14.13 3.05
N ALA A 108 6.54 -15.42 2.96
CA ALA A 108 7.37 -16.46 3.58
C ALA A 108 8.77 -16.51 2.93
N ASP A 109 8.82 -16.36 1.62
CA ASP A 109 10.07 -16.23 0.86
C ASP A 109 10.82 -14.93 1.17
N TRP A 110 10.09 -13.83 1.43
CA TRP A 110 10.65 -12.51 1.74
C TRP A 110 11.17 -12.40 3.18
N ALA A 111 10.52 -13.08 4.12
CA ALA A 111 10.96 -13.19 5.51
C ALA A 111 12.36 -13.80 5.64
N VAL A 112 12.78 -14.58 4.64
CA VAL A 112 14.16 -15.04 4.49
C VAL A 112 14.94 -13.99 3.69
N MET A 113 15.33 -12.91 4.37
CA MET A 113 16.04 -11.74 3.81
C MET A 113 17.50 -12.03 3.40
N ASP A 114 17.79 -13.22 2.88
CA ASP A 114 19.14 -13.67 2.48
C ASP A 114 19.56 -13.12 1.11
N ARG A 115 18.62 -12.55 0.34
CA ARG A 115 18.86 -11.98 -1.00
C ARG A 115 18.22 -10.60 -1.16
N ILE A 116 19.01 -9.56 -0.86
CA ILE A 116 18.58 -8.14 -0.90
C ILE A 116 17.93 -7.78 -2.25
N ASP A 117 18.53 -8.13 -3.39
CA ASP A 117 18.00 -7.82 -4.72
C ASP A 117 16.58 -8.38 -4.94
N ARG A 118 16.35 -9.63 -4.50
CA ARG A 118 15.03 -10.29 -4.61
C ARG A 118 14.03 -9.60 -3.70
N SER A 119 14.43 -9.28 -2.48
CA SER A 119 13.60 -8.56 -1.51
C SER A 119 13.22 -7.16 -2.00
N GLN A 120 14.14 -6.45 -2.67
CA GLN A 120 13.86 -5.15 -3.28
C GLN A 120 12.86 -5.28 -4.44
N GLU A 121 13.02 -6.29 -5.30
CA GLU A 121 12.08 -6.55 -6.40
C GLU A 121 10.66 -6.80 -5.88
N GLN A 122 10.54 -7.66 -4.86
CA GLN A 122 9.28 -8.00 -4.20
C GLN A 122 8.65 -6.78 -3.53
N ALA A 123 9.41 -6.04 -2.72
CA ALA A 123 8.95 -4.81 -2.06
C ALA A 123 8.50 -3.77 -3.09
N GLY A 124 9.24 -3.63 -4.18
CA GLY A 124 8.91 -2.73 -5.28
C GLY A 124 7.62 -3.12 -6.02
N GLN A 125 7.38 -4.42 -6.22
CA GLN A 125 6.12 -4.90 -6.79
C GLN A 125 4.94 -4.61 -5.86
N THR A 126 5.07 -4.88 -4.57
CA THR A 126 4.04 -4.61 -3.56
C THR A 126 3.70 -3.14 -3.51
N ARG A 127 4.71 -2.28 -3.42
CA ARG A 127 4.54 -0.82 -3.47
C ARG A 127 3.76 -0.37 -4.71
N ARG A 128 4.10 -0.90 -5.90
CA ARG A 128 3.38 -0.57 -7.15
C ARG A 128 1.91 -1.00 -7.11
N GLN A 129 1.62 -2.19 -6.56
CA GLN A 129 0.25 -2.68 -6.43
C GLN A 129 -0.57 -1.83 -5.45
N ILE A 130 0.01 -1.46 -4.29
CA ILE A 130 -0.63 -0.55 -3.33
C ILE A 130 -0.93 0.81 -3.99
N GLN A 131 0.06 1.40 -4.66
CA GLN A 131 -0.08 2.71 -5.30
C GLN A 131 -1.20 2.72 -6.34
N LEU A 132 -1.28 1.68 -7.16
CA LEU A 132 -2.31 1.56 -8.20
C LEU A 132 -3.72 1.61 -7.60
N VAL A 133 -3.95 0.90 -6.50
CA VAL A 133 -5.26 0.91 -5.82
C VAL A 133 -5.54 2.27 -5.18
N ILE A 134 -4.54 2.89 -4.53
CA ILE A 134 -4.66 4.25 -3.97
C ILE A 134 -5.05 5.27 -5.03
N ASP A 135 -4.42 5.22 -6.21
CA ASP A 135 -4.71 6.15 -7.31
C ASP A 135 -6.16 6.01 -7.76
N ARG A 136 -6.66 4.78 -7.84
CA ARG A 136 -8.06 4.50 -8.19
C ARG A 136 -9.04 4.92 -7.09
N LEU A 137 -8.72 4.68 -5.82
CA LEU A 137 -9.54 5.15 -4.69
C LEU A 137 -9.63 6.68 -4.65
N ASN A 138 -8.53 7.39 -4.90
CA ASN A 138 -8.50 8.85 -4.98
C ASN A 138 -9.38 9.38 -6.12
N GLU A 139 -9.36 8.72 -7.28
CA GLU A 139 -10.24 9.08 -8.39
C GLU A 139 -11.71 8.94 -8.00
N GLN A 140 -12.09 7.81 -7.38
CA GLN A 140 -13.46 7.59 -6.94
C GLN A 140 -13.89 8.55 -5.84
N PHE A 141 -12.99 8.88 -4.91
CA PHE A 141 -13.26 9.88 -3.88
C PHE A 141 -13.58 11.24 -4.52
N ARG A 142 -12.75 11.71 -5.45
CA ARG A 142 -12.99 12.98 -6.17
C ARG A 142 -14.32 12.98 -6.93
N GLN A 143 -14.65 11.88 -7.60
CA GLN A 143 -15.94 11.76 -8.30
C GLN A 143 -17.13 11.80 -7.34
N ALA A 144 -17.05 11.12 -6.20
CA ALA A 144 -18.08 11.16 -5.16
C ALA A 144 -18.27 12.58 -4.60
N GLU A 145 -17.19 13.34 -4.42
CA GLU A 145 -17.26 14.74 -3.99
C GLU A 145 -17.94 15.65 -5.01
N GLN A 146 -17.60 15.50 -6.29
CA GLN A 146 -18.21 16.28 -7.36
C GLN A 146 -19.70 15.99 -7.50
N ARG A 147 -20.10 14.71 -7.48
CA ARG A 147 -21.52 14.30 -7.55
C ARG A 147 -22.32 14.86 -6.39
N GLN A 148 -21.80 14.78 -5.16
CA GLN A 148 -22.50 15.33 -3.99
C GLN A 148 -22.66 16.86 -4.08
N THR A 149 -21.63 17.55 -4.58
CA THR A 149 -21.68 19.00 -4.76
C THR A 149 -22.72 19.40 -5.81
N ALA A 150 -22.80 18.67 -6.92
CA ALA A 150 -23.78 18.92 -7.98
C ALA A 150 -25.22 18.69 -7.50
N LEU A 151 -25.49 17.53 -6.87
CA LEU A 151 -26.82 17.21 -6.34
C LEU A 151 -27.29 18.21 -5.29
N ARG A 152 -26.38 18.70 -4.45
CA ARG A 152 -26.71 19.72 -3.46
C ARG A 152 -27.12 21.04 -4.10
N LYS A 153 -26.42 21.48 -5.15
CA LYS A 153 -26.79 22.69 -5.91
C LYS A 153 -28.16 22.55 -6.57
N GLU A 154 -28.42 21.42 -7.22
CA GLU A 154 -29.70 21.15 -7.88
C GLU A 154 -30.87 21.12 -6.89
N TYR A 155 -30.65 20.55 -5.70
CA TYR A 155 -31.64 20.59 -4.61
C TYR A 155 -31.90 22.02 -4.13
N ASP A 156 -30.85 22.79 -3.86
CA ASP A 156 -30.97 24.18 -3.40
C ASP A 156 -31.69 25.06 -4.45
N GLU A 157 -31.42 24.85 -5.74
CA GLU A 157 -32.10 25.52 -6.86
C GLU A 157 -33.57 25.11 -6.97
N SER A 158 -33.89 23.82 -6.81
CA SER A 158 -35.27 23.30 -6.86
C SER A 158 -36.12 23.80 -5.70
N VAL A 159 -35.55 23.90 -4.49
CA VAL A 159 -36.22 24.46 -3.31
C VAL A 159 -36.44 25.97 -3.45
N PHE A 160 -35.55 26.68 -4.13
CA PHE A 160 -35.70 28.12 -4.35
C PHE A 160 -36.76 28.48 -5.40
N GLN A 161 -37.10 27.55 -6.30
CA GLN A 161 -38.11 27.75 -7.36
C GLN A 161 -39.52 27.25 -6.98
N ALA A 162 -39.69 26.66 -5.79
CA ALA A 162 -40.96 26.12 -5.28
C ALA A 162 -41.60 27.03 -4.21
#